data_AF-A0A1R1XUE3-F1
#
_entry.id   AF-A0A1R1XUE3-F1
#
_cell.length_a   1.000
_cell.length_b   1.000
_cell.length_c   1.000
_cell.angle_alpha   90.00
_cell.angle_beta   90.00
_cell.angle_gamma   90.00
#
_symmetry.space_group_name_H-M   'P 1'
#
loop_
_entity.id
_entity.type
_entity.pdbx_description
1 polymer ?
#
loop_
_entity_poly.entity_id
_entity_poly.type
_entity_poly.pdbx_seq_one_letter_code
_entity_poly.pdbx_strand_id
1 'polypeptide(L)' 'MPIGCYDGEIFGMSEARCRPIQMEIDKATHMVANFGKPAAMERIMNELRITSVLMRTSTSRERAYYK' A
#
# COMPACT_ATOMS: atom_id res chain seq x y z
N MET A 1 -0.90 13.58 -5.53
CA MET A 1 0.10 13.27 -6.56
C MET A 1 0.30 11.76 -6.55
N PRO A 2 -0.34 11.01 -7.46
CA PRO A 2 -0.03 9.59 -7.60
C PRO A 2 1.41 9.49 -8.07
N ILE A 3 2.18 8.55 -7.52
CA ILE A 3 3.43 8.17 -8.14
C ILE A 3 3.02 7.51 -9.45
N GLY A 4 3.42 8.10 -10.58
CA GLY A 4 3.11 7.54 -11.88
C GLY A 4 3.75 6.16 -11.97
N CYS A 5 2.94 5.13 -12.20
CA CYS A 5 3.45 3.82 -12.58
C CYS A 5 3.13 3.64 -14.06
N TYR A 6 4.16 3.49 -14.89
CA TYR A 6 4.03 3.05 -16.28
C TYR A 6 4.48 1.59 -16.31
N ASP A 7 3.65 0.69 -16.85
CA ASP A 7 3.95 -0.75 -16.95
C ASP A 7 4.24 -1.47 -15.61
N GLY A 8 3.78 -0.91 -14.49
CA GLY A 8 3.99 -1.46 -13.14
C GLY A 8 5.27 -1.00 -12.45
N GLU A 9 6.10 -0.19 -13.12
CA GLU A 9 7.33 0.35 -12.54
C GLU A 9 7.10 1.73 -11.92
N ILE A 10 7.64 1.94 -10.72
CA ILE A 10 7.56 3.20 -9.99
C ILE A 10 8.44 4.23 -10.70
N PHE A 11 7.83 5.14 -11.47
CA PHE A 11 8.56 6.06 -12.35
C PHE A 11 9.51 6.95 -11.55
N GLY A 12 10.79 6.97 -11.94
CA GLY A 12 11.84 7.73 -11.25
C GLY A 12 12.55 6.97 -10.11
N MET A 13 12.22 5.71 -9.85
CA MET A 13 12.99 4.83 -8.95
C MET A 13 13.84 3.83 -9.75
N SER A 14 15.03 3.54 -9.22
CA SER A 14 15.90 2.50 -9.77
C SER A 14 15.32 1.12 -9.43
N GLU A 15 15.50 0.13 -10.30
CA GLU A 15 15.01 -1.24 -10.11
C GLU A 15 15.42 -1.83 -8.75
N ALA A 16 16.63 -1.52 -8.27
CA ALA A 16 17.12 -1.94 -6.95
C ALA A 16 16.26 -1.41 -5.78
N ARG A 17 15.59 -0.26 -5.97
CA ARG A 17 14.65 0.33 -5.02
C ARG A 17 13.21 -0.14 -5.27
N CYS A 18 12.84 -0.39 -6.53
CA CYS A 18 11.50 -0.88 -6.88
C CYS A 18 11.25 -2.29 -6.36
N ARG A 19 12.20 -3.21 -6.47
CA ARG A 19 12.04 -4.62 -6.05
C ARG A 19 11.57 -4.79 -4.58
N PRO A 20 12.23 -4.20 -3.57
CA PRO A 20 11.76 -4.33 -2.19
C PRO A 20 10.41 -3.65 -1.96
N ILE A 21 10.13 -2.53 -2.63
CA ILE A 21 8.85 -1.82 -2.48
C ILE A 21 7.69 -2.65 -3.07
N GLN A 22 7.89 -3.21 -4.27
CA GLN A 22 6.89 -4.04 -4.92
C GLN A 22 6.59 -5.29 -4.10
N MET A 23 7.63 -5.94 -3.54
CA MET A 23 7.46 -7.11 -2.68
C MET A 23 6.61 -6.81 -1.43
N GLU A 24 6.82 -5.66 -0.78
CA GLU A 24 6.00 -5.25 0.37
C GLU A 24 4.56 -4.88 -0.03
N ILE A 25 4.36 -4.28 -1.22
CA ILE A 25 3.02 -3.99 -1.77
C ILE A 25 2.28 -5.29 -2.08
N ASP A 26 2.94 -6.26 -2.71
CA ASP A 26 2.33 -7.54 -3.08
C ASP A 26 1.96 -8.34 -1.82
N LYS A 27 2.83 -8.33 -0.81
CA LYS A 27 2.57 -8.93 0.51
C LYS A 27 1.37 -8.28 1.20
N ALA A 28 1.30 -6.95 1.22
CA ALA A 28 0.16 -6.21 1.77
C ALA A 28 -1.14 -6.51 1.02
N THR A 29 -1.08 -6.57 -0.32
CA THR A 29 -2.23 -6.84 -1.18
C THR A 29 -2.77 -8.25 -0.94
N HIS A 30 -1.89 -9.25 -0.84
CA HIS A 30 -2.27 -10.63 -0.53
C HIS A 30 -2.89 -10.76 0.88
N MET A 31 -2.38 -10.02 1.87
CA MET A 31 -3.02 -9.96 3.18
C MET A 31 -4.44 -9.38 3.09
N VAL A 32 -4.63 -8.26 2.40
CA VAL A 32 -5.95 -7.61 2.28
C VAL A 32 -6.96 -8.49 1.56
N ALA A 33 -6.54 -9.30 0.58
CA ALA A 33 -7.43 -10.20 -0.14
C ALA A 33 -8.09 -11.27 0.76
N ASN A 34 -7.44 -11.63 1.87
CA ASN A 34 -7.90 -12.70 2.78
C ASN A 34 -8.69 -12.18 4.00
N PHE A 35 -8.69 -10.87 4.26
CA PHE A 35 -9.29 -10.27 5.47
C PHE A 35 -10.21 -9.09 5.14
N GLY A 36 -11.26 -8.88 5.94
CA GLY A 36 -12.06 -7.66 5.84
C GLY A 36 -11.23 -6.40 6.15
N LYS A 37 -11.61 -5.25 5.58
CA LYS A 37 -10.87 -3.97 5.68
C LYS A 37 -10.26 -3.64 7.06
N PRO A 38 -10.99 -3.74 8.20
CA PRO A 38 -10.40 -3.43 9.51
C PRO A 38 -9.34 -4.47 9.97
N ALA A 39 -9.61 -5.76 9.77
CA ALA A 39 -8.69 -6.84 10.15
C ALA A 39 -7.42 -6.86 9.27
N ALA A 40 -7.58 -6.53 7.98
CA ALA A 40 -6.45 -6.40 7.07
C ALA A 40 -5.50 -5.26 7.49
N MET A 41 -6.04 -4.12 7.93
CA MET A 41 -5.25 -2.97 8.38
C MET A 41 -4.44 -3.29 9.64
N GLU A 42 -5.05 -3.94 10.63
CA GLU A 42 -4.35 -4.37 11.84
C GLU A 42 -3.19 -5.30 11.51
N ARG A 43 -3.40 -6.23 10.57
CA ARG A 43 -2.38 -7.19 10.16
C ARG A 43 -1.25 -6.55 9.37
N ILE A 44 -1.55 -5.65 8.44
CA ILE A 44 -0.55 -4.88 7.70
C ILE A 44 0.29 -4.03 8.66
N MET A 45 -0.33 -3.38 9.66
CA MET A 45 0.43 -2.60 10.66
C MET A 45 1.41 -3.47 11.44
N ASN A 46 0.98 -4.64 11.89
CA ASN A 46 1.82 -5.56 12.64
C ASN A 46 2.96 -6.14 11.78
N GLU A 47 2.68 -6.55 10.54
CA GLU A 47 3.69 -7.15 9.66
C GLU A 47 4.69 -6.14 9.07
N LEU A 48 4.23 -4.93 8.75
CA LEU A 48 5.09 -3.85 8.25
C LEU A 48 5.72 -3.01 9.38
N ARG A 49 5.47 -3.36 10.65
CA ARG A 49 5.95 -2.64 11.84
C ARG A 49 5.58 -1.15 11.82
N ILE A 50 4.41 -0.83 11.26
CA ILE A 50 3.91 0.55 11.18
C ILE A 50 3.18 0.85 12.49
N THR A 51 3.68 1.84 13.23
CA THR A 51 3.21 2.14 14.59
C THR A 51 1.82 2.77 14.64
N SER A 52 1.46 3.55 13.61
CA SER A 52 0.09 4.04 13.47
C SER A 52 -0.22 4.38 12.01
N VAL A 53 -1.47 4.12 11.61
CA VAL A 53 -2.02 4.58 10.33
C VAL A 53 -3.15 5.55 10.65
N LEU A 54 -3.07 6.78 10.12
CA LEU A 54 -4.13 7.76 10.28
C LEU A 54 -5.32 7.36 9.39
N MET A 55 -6.24 6.58 9.96
CA MET A 55 -7.40 5.99 9.29
C MET A 55 -8.30 7.04 8.59
N ARG A 56 -8.39 8.25 9.14
CA ARG A 56 -9.16 9.36 8.54
C ARG A 56 -8.56 9.82 7.21
N THR A 57 -7.24 9.89 7.12
CA THR A 57 -6.56 10.28 5.87
C THR A 57 -6.54 9.15 4.86
N SER A 58 -6.49 7.88 5.28
CA SER A 58 -6.52 6.75 4.34
C SER A 58 -7.88 6.65 3.64
N THR A 59 -9.00 6.75 4.38
CA THR A 59 -10.35 6.78 3.78
C THR A 59 -10.57 8.01 2.90
N SER A 60 -10.03 9.17 3.28
CA SER A 60 -10.14 10.38 2.45
C SER A 60 -9.36 10.25 1.14
N ARG A 61 -8.16 9.63 1.16
CA ARG A 61 -7.39 9.31 -0.05
C ARG A 61 -8.08 8.25 -0.91
N GLU A 62 -8.64 7.22 -0.30
CA GLU A 62 -9.41 6.18 -1.01
C GLU A 62 -10.58 6.81 -1.80
N ARG A 63 -11.35 7.70 -1.17
CA ARG A 63 -12.44 8.44 -1.83
C ARG A 63 -11.98 9.34 -2.98
N ALA A 64 -10.78 9.92 -2.87
CA ALA A 64 -10.20 10.75 -3.93
C ALA A 64 -9.69 9.93 -5.13
N TYR A 65 -9.39 8.64 -4.93
CA TYR A 65 -8.97 7.71 -5.98
C TYR A 65 -10.14 7.16 -6.81
N TYR A 66 -11.30 6.96 -6.18
CA TYR A 66 -12.51 6.46 -6.84
C TYR A 66 -13.38 7.59 -7.42
N LYS A 67 -12.80 8.79 -7.64
CA LYS A 67 -13.46 9.95 -8.23
C LYS A 67 -12.86 10.26 -9.59
#